data_AF-A0A524RNE6-F1
#
_entry.id   AF-A0A524RNE6-F1
#
_cell.length_a   1.000
_cell.length_b   1.000
_cell.length_c   1.000
_cell.angle_alpha   90.00
_cell.angle_beta   90.00
_cell.angle_gamma   90.00
#
_symmetry.space_group_name_H-M   'P 1'
#
loop_
_entity.id
_entity.type
_entity.pdbx_description
1 polymer ?
#
loop_
_entity_poly.entity_id
_entity_poly.type
_entity_poly.pdbx_seq_one_letter_code
_entity_poly.pdbx_strand_id
1 'polypeptide(L)'
;MTDDLWFASATHLPEHIWLKEFSPVELAKVLLERIDSYNDRVNAFVHMTPDLAHDMAQQAERDVMAGAALGPLHGVPVAIKARTCMNSRV
;
A
#
# COMPACT_ATOMS: atom_id res chain seq x y z
N MET A 1 5.47 -16.76 5.11
CA MET A 1 4.40 -16.58 4.11
C MET A 1 4.21 -15.10 3.82
N THR A 2 5.31 -14.37 3.61
CA THR A 2 5.31 -12.90 3.44
C THR A 2 5.92 -12.52 2.09
N ASP A 3 6.85 -13.34 1.58
CA ASP A 3 7.51 -13.14 0.28
C ASP A 3 6.53 -13.12 -0.91
N ASP A 4 5.38 -13.79 -0.79
CA ASP A 4 4.36 -13.86 -1.85
C ASP A 4 3.55 -12.56 -1.98
N LEU A 5 3.41 -11.77 -0.91
CA LEU A 5 2.59 -10.55 -0.90
C LEU A 5 3.18 -9.48 -1.83
N TRP A 6 4.51 -9.42 -1.95
CA TRP A 6 5.19 -8.45 -2.79
C TRP A 6 5.01 -8.69 -4.30
N PHE A 7 4.68 -9.92 -4.69
CA PHE A 7 4.45 -10.31 -6.08
C PHE A 7 2.97 -10.46 -6.42
N ALA A 8 2.07 -10.23 -5.46
CA ALA A 8 0.65 -10.24 -5.69
C ALA A 8 0.25 -9.19 -6.74
N SER A 9 -0.58 -9.58 -7.70
CA SER A 9 -1.08 -8.65 -8.71
C SER A 9 -2.02 -7.63 -8.07
N ALA A 10 -1.90 -6.37 -8.50
CA ALA A 10 -2.77 -5.27 -8.09
C ALA A 10 -4.27 -5.55 -8.35
N THR A 11 -4.60 -6.46 -9.27
CA THR A 11 -5.99 -6.86 -9.55
C THR A 11 -6.55 -7.86 -8.54
N HIS A 12 -5.70 -8.58 -7.80
CA HIS A 12 -6.11 -9.57 -6.80
C HIS A 12 -6.05 -9.01 -5.37
N LEU A 13 -5.17 -8.04 -5.12
CA LEU A 13 -5.07 -7.38 -3.81
C LEU A 13 -6.42 -6.87 -3.25
N PRO A 14 -7.29 -6.19 -4.02
CA PRO A 14 -8.58 -5.73 -3.51
C PRO A 14 -9.46 -6.87 -3.01
N GLU A 15 -9.51 -7.98 -3.74
CA GLU A 15 -10.31 -9.15 -3.38
C GLU A 15 -9.85 -9.72 -2.03
N HIS A 16 -8.55 -9.96 -1.87
CA HIS A 16 -7.99 -10.46 -0.62
C HIS A 16 -8.23 -9.51 0.56
N ILE A 17 -8.13 -8.20 0.33
CA ILE A 17 -8.41 -7.16 1.33
C ILE A 17 -9.89 -7.18 1.73
N TRP A 18 -10.81 -7.27 0.78
CA TRP A 18 -12.26 -7.29 1.04
C TRP A 18 -12.70 -8.58 1.76
N LEU A 19 -12.08 -9.70 1.39
CA LEU A 19 -12.26 -11.00 2.07
C LEU A 19 -11.52 -11.08 3.41
N LYS A 20 -10.75 -10.05 3.77
CA LYS A 20 -9.99 -9.93 5.04
C LYS A 20 -8.96 -11.04 5.22
N GLU A 21 -8.40 -11.53 4.12
CA GLU A 21 -7.32 -12.52 4.15
C GLU A 21 -6.00 -11.91 4.65
N PHE A 22 -5.79 -10.62 4.40
CA PHE A 22 -4.78 -9.80 5.06
C PHE A 22 -5.25 -8.34 5.17
N SER A 23 -4.63 -7.58 6.07
CA SER A 23 -4.93 -6.17 6.28
C SER A 23 -4.16 -5.27 5.30
N PRO A 24 -4.75 -4.17 4.78
CA PRO A 24 -4.00 -3.12 4.10
C PRO A 24 -2.83 -2.55 4.92
N VAL A 25 -2.98 -2.51 6.26
CA VAL A 25 -1.93 -2.03 7.18
C VAL A 25 -0.75 -2.99 7.20
N GLU A 26 -1.02 -4.30 7.24
CA GLU A 26 0.00 -5.34 7.16
C GLU A 26 0.73 -5.28 5.81
N LEU A 27 -0.01 -5.14 4.71
CA LEU A 27 0.57 -5.00 3.37
C LEU A 27 1.47 -3.76 3.26
N ALA A 28 1.02 -2.60 3.76
CA ALA A 28 1.81 -1.37 3.75
C ALA A 28 3.11 -1.53 4.55
N LYS A 29 3.03 -2.11 5.75
CA LYS A 29 4.21 -2.40 6.59
C LYS A 29 5.22 -3.29 5.86
N VAL A 30 4.75 -4.41 5.31
CA VAL A 30 5.57 -5.40 4.60
C VAL A 30 6.25 -4.80 3.37
N LEU A 31 5.60 -3.87 2.66
CA LEU A 31 6.21 -3.18 1.53
C LEU A 31 7.21 -2.10 1.95
N LEU A 32 6.92 -1.35 3.01
CA LEU A 32 7.85 -0.35 3.54
C LEU A 32 9.15 -1.00 4.04
N GLU A 33 9.05 -2.14 4.75
CA GLU A 33 10.22 -2.93 5.20
C GLU A 33 11.05 -3.43 4.01
N ARG A 34 10.40 -3.82 2.90
CA ARG A 34 11.11 -4.18 1.66
C ARG A 34 11.81 -2.98 1.04
N ILE A 35 11.15 -1.83 0.97
CA ILE A 35 11.77 -0.61 0.43
C ILE A 35 13.01 -0.28 1.26
N ASP A 36 12.91 -0.28 2.59
CA ASP A 36 14.05 -0.06 3.50
C ASP A 36 15.21 -1.03 3.24
N SER A 37 14.90 -2.31 3.02
CA SER A 37 15.91 -3.36 2.82
C SER A 37 16.64 -3.31 1.47
N TYR A 38 16.04 -2.71 0.43
CA TYR A 38 16.56 -2.79 -0.95
C TYR A 38 16.83 -1.44 -1.61
N ASN A 39 16.21 -0.35 -1.16
CA ASN A 39 16.26 0.93 -1.89
C ASN A 39 17.66 1.55 -1.92
N ASP A 40 18.53 1.27 -0.93
CA ASP A 40 19.94 1.69 -0.98
C ASP A 40 20.70 1.15 -2.21
N ARG A 41 20.30 -0.04 -2.67
CA ARG A 41 20.93 -0.71 -3.83
C ARG A 41 20.20 -0.40 -5.14
N VAL A 42 18.87 -0.35 -5.10
CA VAL A 42 18.03 -0.17 -6.29
C VAL A 42 17.85 1.30 -6.65
N ASN A 43 17.79 2.17 -5.64
CA ASN A 43 17.59 3.61 -5.75
C ASN A 43 16.34 3.98 -6.58
N ALA A 44 15.21 3.32 -6.29
CA ALA A 44 13.95 3.52 -7.01
C ALA A 44 13.08 4.65 -6.39
N PHE A 45 13.17 4.83 -5.07
CA PHE A 45 12.42 5.84 -4.33
C PHE A 45 13.33 7.00 -3.94
N VAL A 46 13.01 8.20 -4.43
CA VAL A 46 13.72 9.45 -4.13
C VAL A 46 13.06 10.27 -3.01
N HIS A 47 11.81 9.95 -2.71
CA HIS A 47 11.01 10.57 -1.66
C HIS A 47 10.04 9.53 -1.12
N MET A 48 9.97 9.40 0.20
CA MET A 48 9.15 8.40 0.88
C MET A 48 8.21 9.08 1.87
N THR A 49 7.01 8.53 2.00
CA THR A 49 5.92 9.06 2.84
C THR A 49 5.33 7.97 3.72
N PRO A 50 6.14 7.33 4.58
CA PRO A 50 5.73 6.13 5.33
C PRO A 50 4.54 6.39 6.26
N ASP A 51 4.51 7.53 6.95
CA ASP A 51 3.40 7.89 7.85
C ASP A 51 2.09 8.04 7.09
N LEU A 52 2.13 8.74 5.94
CA LEU A 52 0.96 8.88 5.07
C LEU A 52 0.48 7.52 4.53
N ALA A 53 1.40 6.66 4.09
CA ALA A 53 1.06 5.33 3.61
C ALA A 53 0.39 4.49 4.70
N HIS A 54 0.89 4.58 5.93
CA HIS A 54 0.30 3.92 7.09
C HIS A 54 -1.10 4.48 7.44
N ASP A 55 -1.26 5.79 7.49
CA ASP A 55 -2.55 6.44 7.79
C ASP A 55 -3.62 6.11 6.73
N MET A 56 -3.24 6.09 5.45
CA MET A 56 -4.10 5.69 4.34
C MET A 56 -4.48 4.21 4.44
N ALA A 57 -3.55 3.34 4.82
CA ALA A 57 -3.82 1.91 5.02
C ALA A 57 -4.79 1.68 6.18
N GLN A 58 -4.62 2.40 7.29
CA GLN A 58 -5.57 2.34 8.41
C GLN A 58 -6.96 2.84 8.02
N GLN A 59 -7.05 3.90 7.22
CA GLN A 59 -8.35 4.35 6.70
C GLN A 59 -8.98 3.29 5.80
N ALA A 60 -8.19 2.69 4.90
CA ALA A 60 -8.68 1.64 4.01
C ALA A 60 -9.22 0.44 4.80
N GLU A 61 -8.53 0.01 5.85
CA GLU A 61 -8.98 -1.04 6.76
C GLU A 61 -10.29 -0.67 7.47
N ARG A 62 -10.42 0.57 7.98
CA ARG A 62 -11.66 1.04 8.60
C ARG A 62 -12.84 0.96 7.63
N ASP A 63 -12.65 1.38 6.38
CA ASP A 63 -13.71 1.38 5.36
C ASP A 63 -14.16 -0.05 5.00
N VAL A 64 -13.21 -0.99 4.90
CA VAL A 64 -13.48 -2.42 4.71
C VAL A 64 -14.28 -2.99 5.89
N MET A 65 -13.87 -2.66 7.11
CA MET A 65 -14.55 -3.14 8.32
C MET A 65 -15.96 -2.55 8.48
N ALA A 66 -16.17 -1.32 8.00
CA ALA A 66 -17.47 -0.66 7.97
C ALA A 66 -18.41 -1.20 6.86
N GLY A 67 -17.93 -2.04 5.95
CA GLY A 67 -18.72 -2.52 4.81
C GLY A 67 -19.09 -1.40 3.83
N ALA A 68 -18.22 -0.39 3.70
CA ALA A 68 -18.45 0.72 2.80
C ALA A 68 -18.48 0.27 1.32
N ALA A 69 -19.04 1.12 0.44
CA ALA A 69 -18.92 0.90 -1.00
C ALA A 69 -17.48 1.24 -1.45
N LEU A 70 -16.70 0.22 -1.78
CA LEU A 70 -15.27 0.35 -2.08
C LEU A 70 -15.01 0.40 -3.59
N GLY A 71 -14.06 1.23 -4.01
CA GLY A 71 -13.59 1.30 -5.39
C GLY A 71 -12.66 0.13 -5.76
N PRO A 72 -12.44 -0.13 -7.05
CA PRO A 72 -11.74 -1.33 -7.53
C PRO A 72 -10.25 -1.43 -7.15
N LEU A 73 -9.64 -0.35 -6.66
CA LEU A 73 -8.25 -0.32 -6.18
C LEU A 73 -8.15 0.05 -4.70
N HIS A 74 -9.25 -0.06 -3.94
CA HIS A 74 -9.26 0.31 -2.53
C HIS A 74 -8.27 -0.53 -1.73
N GLY A 75 -7.36 0.14 -1.01
CA GLY A 75 -6.30 -0.51 -0.23
C GLY A 75 -5.08 -0.99 -1.04
N VAL A 76 -5.05 -0.81 -2.37
CA VAL A 76 -3.90 -1.17 -3.20
C VAL A 76 -2.77 -0.15 -3.05
N PRO A 77 -1.56 -0.55 -2.66
CA PRO A 77 -0.41 0.34 -2.55
C PRO A 77 0.05 0.86 -3.92
N VAL A 78 0.42 2.13 -3.98
CA VAL A 78 0.93 2.76 -5.22
C VAL A 78 2.16 3.61 -4.94
N ALA A 79 3.07 3.65 -5.92
CA ALA A 79 4.19 4.56 -5.96
C ALA A 79 4.00 5.54 -7.12
N ILE A 80 4.30 6.82 -6.89
CA ILE A 80 4.11 7.88 -7.88
C ILE A 80 5.47 8.33 -8.40
N LYS A 81 5.56 8.49 -9.72
CA LYS A 81 6.76 9.05 -10.37
C LYS A 81 7.00 10.46 -9.84
N ALA A 82 8.24 10.76 -9.41
CA ALA A 82 8.61 12.03 -8.78
C ALA A 82 8.39 13.31 -9.63
N ARG A 83 8.06 13.17 -10.91
CA ARG A 83 7.71 14.30 -11.82
C ARG A 83 6.20 14.51 -11.94
N THR A 84 5.41 13.78 -11.18
CA THR A 84 3.97 13.92 -11.10
C THR A 84 3.65 14.72 -9.84
N CYS A 85 2.90 15.80 -10.00
CA CYS A 85 2.45 16.60 -8.87
C CYS A 85 1.53 15.74 -7.98
N MET A 86 1.86 15.65 -6.70
CA MET A 86 0.96 15.17 -5.67
C MET A 86 0.40 16.38 -4.92
N ASN A 87 -0.81 16.24 -4.38
CA ASN A 87 -1.41 17.35 -3.62
C ASN A 87 -0.54 17.66 -2.39
N SER A 88 -0.55 18.91 -1.93
CA SER A 88 0.38 19.44 -0.90
C SER A 88 0.25 18.86 0.51
N ARG A 89 -0.45 17.73 0.67
CA ARG A 89 -0.53 16.96 1.92
C ARG A 89 0.59 15.92 2.03
N VAL A 90 1.63 16.05 1.20
CA VAL A 90 2.76 15.14 1.06
C VAL A 90 4.03 15.95 0.92
#